data_AF-A0A7S0QPW4-F1
#
_entry.id   AF-A0A7S0QPW4-F1
#
_cell.length_a   1.000
_cell.length_b   1.000
_cell.length_c   1.000
_cell.angle_alpha   90.00
_cell.angle_beta   90.00
_cell.angle_gamma   90.00
#
_symmetry.space_group_name_H-M   'P 1'
#
loop_
_entity.id
_entity.type
_entity.pdbx_description
1 polymer ?
#
loop_
_entity_poly.entity_id
_entity_poly.type
_entity_poly.pdbx_seq_one_letter_code
_entity_poly.pdbx_strand_id
1 'polypeptide(L)'
;SLYIVGVTGSVSNLLSSTTLLNDVQSVFWNGSWGSRNIGGMDMIFLKYLTDGTKVWSKLVGTEWNDVATGVDTDKNGNAYLVGHTSALSFESDQSRQEMFVMKFGQNGELVWARIWG
;
A
#
# COMPACT_ATOMS: atom_id res chain seq x y z
N SER A 1 -17.68 10.87 2.43
CA SER A 1 -17.48 9.95 1.30
C SER A 1 -16.10 10.16 0.76
N LEU A 2 -15.28 9.11 0.79
CA LEU A 2 -13.86 9.17 0.49
C LEU A 2 -13.61 8.36 -0.78
N TYR A 3 -12.85 8.91 -1.72
CA TYR A 3 -12.35 8.10 -2.83
C TYR A 3 -11.01 7.53 -2.40
N ILE A 4 -10.94 6.20 -2.45
CA ILE A 4 -9.68 5.49 -2.31
C ILE A 4 -9.47 4.68 -3.58
N VAL A 5 -8.32 4.89 -4.21
CA VAL A 5 -7.87 4.10 -5.36
C VAL A 5 -6.68 3.27 -4.89
N GLY A 6 -6.80 1.95 -5.05
CA GLY A 6 -5.68 1.01 -5.02
C GLY A 6 -5.21 0.78 -6.45
N VAL A 7 -4.00 1.18 -6.82
CA VAL A 7 -3.39 0.79 -8.10
C VAL A 7 -2.30 -0.23 -7.82
N THR A 8 -2.42 -1.41 -8.41
CA THR A 8 -1.38 -2.45 -8.37
C THR A 8 -0.54 -2.37 -9.64
N GLY A 9 0.78 -2.29 -9.51
CA GLY A 9 1.67 -2.31 -10.68
C GLY A 9 3.12 -2.42 -10.29
N SER A 10 3.95 -2.95 -11.20
CA SER A 10 5.41 -2.91 -11.02
C SER A 10 5.84 -1.47 -10.79
N VAL A 11 6.54 -1.20 -9.68
CA VAL A 11 6.95 0.16 -9.34
C VAL A 11 7.82 0.76 -10.44
N SER A 12 8.59 -0.05 -11.17
CA SER A 12 9.33 0.41 -12.36
C SER A 12 8.46 1.07 -13.43
N ASN A 13 7.19 0.64 -13.60
CA ASN A 13 6.25 1.23 -14.55
C ASN A 13 5.59 2.50 -13.99
N LEU A 14 5.36 2.55 -12.67
CA LEU A 14 4.76 3.70 -11.97
C LEU A 14 5.77 4.85 -11.76
N LEU A 15 7.07 4.54 -11.71
CA LEU A 15 8.19 5.48 -11.52
C LEU A 15 8.62 6.26 -12.77
N SER A 16 8.09 5.92 -13.95
CA SER A 16 8.37 6.69 -15.18
C SER A 16 7.63 8.04 -15.22
N SER A 17 6.69 8.26 -14.29
CA SER A 17 5.95 9.50 -14.08
C SER A 17 6.57 10.29 -12.92
N THR A 18 7.35 11.32 -13.23
CA THR A 18 8.14 12.13 -12.26
C THR A 18 7.29 12.91 -11.25
N THR A 19 5.98 13.00 -11.44
CA THR A 19 5.04 13.74 -10.58
C THR A 19 4.57 12.98 -9.34
N LEU A 20 4.57 11.64 -9.35
CA LEU A 20 4.08 10.84 -8.22
C LEU A 20 5.13 10.66 -7.11
N LEU A 21 6.41 10.76 -7.44
CA LEU A 21 7.52 10.37 -6.57
C LEU A 21 7.73 11.33 -5.38
N ASN A 22 7.49 12.62 -5.58
CA ASN A 22 7.63 13.63 -4.52
C ASN A 22 6.42 13.66 -3.58
N ASP A 23 5.29 13.08 -4.02
CA ASP A 23 4.00 13.19 -3.37
C ASP A 23 3.60 11.94 -2.58
N VAL A 24 4.29 10.82 -2.80
CA VAL A 24 3.96 9.52 -2.23
C VAL A 24 4.93 9.18 -1.10
N GLN A 25 4.42 9.12 0.14
CA GLN A 25 5.21 8.65 1.27
C GLN A 25 5.23 7.12 1.28
N SER A 26 6.41 6.54 1.38
CA SER A 26 6.59 5.10 1.50
C SER A 26 6.20 4.63 2.91
N VAL A 27 5.42 3.55 3.00
CA VAL A 27 5.10 2.88 4.25
C VAL A 27 5.57 1.44 4.13
N PHE A 28 6.70 1.15 4.77
CA PHE A 28 7.29 -0.19 4.83
C PHE A 28 7.10 -0.78 6.23
N TRP A 29 6.70 -2.04 6.31
CA TRP A 29 6.50 -2.75 7.57
C TRP A 29 7.73 -3.60 7.92
N ASN A 30 8.09 -3.64 9.20
CA ASN A 30 9.15 -4.48 9.79
C ASN A 30 10.64 -4.10 9.56
N GLY A 31 10.98 -2.80 9.56
CA GLY A 31 12.25 -2.31 10.12
C GLY A 31 13.62 -2.77 9.54
N SER A 32 13.67 -3.53 8.46
CA SER A 32 14.90 -4.04 7.85
C SER A 32 14.58 -4.47 6.42
N TRP A 33 15.21 -4.06 5.32
CA TRP A 33 16.30 -3.15 5.01
C TRP A 33 15.89 -2.48 3.68
N GLY A 34 16.10 -1.19 3.48
CA GLY A 34 17.43 -0.78 3.05
C GLY A 34 17.74 -1.15 1.59
N SER A 35 16.76 -1.18 0.70
CA SER A 35 16.95 -0.66 -0.65
C SER A 35 15.60 -0.43 -1.30
N ARG A 36 15.62 0.56 -2.17
CA ARG A 36 14.63 0.95 -3.17
C ARG A 36 14.34 -0.24 -4.12
N ASN A 37 13.85 -1.36 -3.62
CA ASN A 37 13.23 -2.46 -4.34
C ASN A 37 11.72 -2.20 -4.20
N ILE A 38 10.87 -1.88 -5.18
CA ILE A 38 10.90 -2.10 -6.64
C ILE A 38 11.20 -3.55 -7.06
N GLY A 39 11.02 -4.50 -6.15
CA GLY A 39 10.82 -5.90 -6.52
C GLY A 39 9.32 -6.20 -6.48
N GLY A 40 8.75 -6.73 -7.56
CA GLY A 40 7.33 -7.12 -7.61
C GLY A 40 6.32 -6.00 -7.96
N MET A 41 5.03 -6.38 -7.94
CA MET A 41 3.89 -5.45 -8.00
C MET A 41 3.67 -4.82 -6.62
N ASP A 42 3.65 -3.49 -6.52
CA ASP A 42 3.29 -2.79 -5.28
C ASP A 42 1.95 -2.06 -5.41
N MET A 43 1.48 -1.51 -4.29
CA MET A 43 0.20 -0.81 -4.20
C MET A 43 0.39 0.69 -3.97
N ILE A 44 -0.30 1.51 -4.78
CA ILE A 44 -0.52 2.92 -4.48
C ILE A 44 -1.88 3.05 -3.78
N PHE A 45 -1.89 3.68 -2.61
CA PHE A 45 -3.08 3.94 -1.81
C PHE A 45 -3.30 5.45 -1.71
N LEU A 46 -4.41 5.93 -2.28
CA LEU A 46 -4.72 7.35 -2.38
C LEU A 46 -5.92 7.72 -1.52
N LYS A 47 -5.92 8.95 -0.99
CA LYS A 47 -7.08 9.52 -0.30
C LYS A 47 -7.43 10.88 -0.86
N TYR A 48 -8.69 11.06 -1.24
CA TYR A 48 -9.24 12.33 -1.73
C TYR A 48 -10.49 12.74 -0.95
N LEU A 49 -10.70 14.06 -0.85
CA LEU A 49 -11.99 14.65 -0.47
C LEU A 49 -13.01 14.47 -1.60
N THR A 50 -14.29 14.72 -1.30
CA THR A 50 -15.40 14.59 -2.27
C THR A 50 -15.29 15.54 -3.46
N ASP A 51 -14.58 16.65 -3.30
CA ASP A 51 -14.33 17.65 -4.34
C ASP A 51 -13.12 17.30 -5.23
N GLY A 52 -12.46 16.16 -4.99
CA GLY A 52 -11.26 15.74 -5.72
C GLY A 52 -9.94 16.27 -5.13
N THR A 53 -9.96 17.00 -4.01
CA THR A 53 -8.74 17.46 -3.34
C THR A 53 -7.99 16.28 -2.73
N LYS A 54 -6.70 16.11 -3.09
CA LYS A 54 -5.82 15.07 -2.53
C LYS A 54 -5.54 15.37 -1.06
N VAL A 55 -5.76 14.38 -0.19
CA VAL A 55 -5.38 14.43 1.23
C VAL A 55 -3.99 13.85 1.41
N TRP A 56 -3.78 12.61 0.95
CA TRP A 56 -2.48 11.95 0.99
C TRP A 56 -2.39 10.83 -0.05
N SER A 57 -1.16 10.38 -0.27
CA SER A 57 -0.82 9.25 -1.12
C SER A 57 0.29 8.43 -0.48
N LYS A 58 0.14 7.10 -0.52
CA LYS A 58 1.06 6.14 0.11
C LYS A 58 1.46 5.07 -0.87
N LEU A 59 2.76 4.72 -0.87
CA LEU A 59 3.24 3.49 -1.48
C LEU A 59 3.25 2.45 -0.36
N VAL A 60 2.50 1.38 -0.57
CA VAL A 60 2.30 0.31 0.39
C VAL A 60 2.70 -0.99 -0.29
N GLY A 61 3.57 -1.73 0.35
CA GLY A 61 4.08 -2.98 -0.20
C GLY A 61 5.22 -3.52 0.64
N THR A 62 5.74 -4.63 0.17
CA THR A 62 6.84 -5.41 0.73
C THR A 62 7.93 -5.56 -0.32
N GLU A 63 8.87 -6.47 -0.11
CA GLU A 63 9.88 -6.79 -1.13
C GLU A 63 9.35 -7.75 -2.22
N TRP A 64 8.11 -8.22 -2.07
CA TRP A 64 7.46 -9.19 -2.94
C TRP A 64 6.23 -8.61 -3.64
N ASN A 65 5.44 -9.45 -4.30
CA ASN A 65 4.19 -9.01 -4.91
C ASN A 65 3.13 -8.71 -3.85
N ASP A 66 2.54 -7.53 -3.96
CA ASP A 66 1.48 -7.01 -3.11
C ASP A 66 0.30 -6.54 -3.96
N VAL A 67 -0.88 -7.08 -3.66
CA VAL A 67 -2.10 -6.82 -4.41
C VAL A 67 -3.18 -6.32 -3.46
N ALA A 68 -3.64 -5.09 -3.68
CA ALA A 68 -4.81 -4.54 -3.02
C ALA A 68 -6.08 -5.10 -3.65
N THR A 69 -6.99 -5.63 -2.82
CA THR A 69 -8.27 -6.18 -3.28
C THR A 69 -9.47 -5.39 -2.78
N GLY A 70 -9.30 -4.55 -1.76
CA GLY A 70 -10.39 -3.76 -1.20
C GLY A 70 -9.92 -2.61 -0.34
N VAL A 71 -10.77 -1.59 -0.27
CA VAL A 71 -10.52 -0.35 0.47
C VAL A 71 -11.83 0.17 1.07
N ASP A 72 -11.80 0.68 2.30
CA ASP A 72 -12.97 1.27 2.95
C ASP A 72 -12.56 2.30 4.03
N THR A 73 -13.54 2.99 4.60
CA THR A 73 -13.37 3.95 5.69
C THR A 73 -14.29 3.70 6.87
N ASP A 74 -13.81 3.96 8.09
CA ASP A 74 -14.70 4.06 9.24
C ASP A 74 -15.28 5.48 9.41
N LYS A 75 -16.26 5.60 10.31
CA LYS A 75 -16.92 6.87 10.66
C LYS A 75 -15.98 7.96 11.20
N ASN A 76 -14.78 7.58 11.64
CA ASN A 76 -13.76 8.51 12.13
C ASN A 76 -12.81 8.95 11.00
N GLY A 77 -13.05 8.50 9.77
CA GLY A 77 -12.22 8.84 8.60
C GLY A 77 -10.91 8.08 8.52
N ASN A 78 -10.73 7.00 9.31
CA ASN A 78 -9.61 6.09 9.12
C ASN A 78 -9.85 5.27 7.86
N ALA A 79 -8.79 4.96 7.13
CA ALA A 79 -8.84 4.19 5.90
C ALA A 79 -8.32 2.76 6.16
N TYR A 80 -8.94 1.79 5.50
CA TYR A 80 -8.57 0.39 5.56
C TYR A 80 -8.17 -0.07 4.16
N LEU A 81 -7.08 -0.83 4.08
CA LEU A 81 -6.60 -1.47 2.86
C LEU A 81 -6.48 -2.96 3.15
N VAL A 82 -7.06 -3.78 2.28
CA VAL A 82 -6.99 -5.24 2.36
C VAL A 82 -6.47 -5.81 1.05
N GLY A 83 -5.87 -6.99 1.14
CA GLY A 83 -5.24 -7.59 -0.01
C GLY A 83 -4.44 -8.83 0.32
N HIS A 84 -3.61 -9.21 -0.63
CA HIS A 84 -2.68 -10.33 -0.51
C HIS A 84 -1.26 -9.88 -0.75
N THR A 85 -0.33 -10.57 -0.11
CA THR A 85 1.11 -10.36 -0.22
C THR A 85 1.83 -11.70 -0.19
N SER A 86 3.07 -11.74 -0.65
CA SER A 86 3.98 -12.88 -0.42
C SER A 86 5.02 -12.59 0.67
N ALA A 87 4.72 -11.67 1.58
CA ALA A 87 5.66 -11.19 2.60
C ALA A 87 6.13 -12.24 3.61
N LEU A 88 5.37 -13.32 3.85
CA LEU A 88 5.81 -14.42 4.71
C LEU A 88 6.36 -15.61 3.91
N SER A 89 6.44 -15.49 2.59
CA SER A 89 7.10 -16.48 1.75
C SER A 89 8.60 -16.51 2.03
N PHE A 90 9.12 -17.69 2.31
CA PHE A 90 10.56 -17.89 2.45
C PHE A 90 11.21 -17.96 1.07
N GLU A 91 11.89 -16.88 0.66
CA GLU A 91 12.94 -16.68 -0.38
C GLU A 91 12.75 -17.32 -1.79
N SER A 92 11.78 -18.21 -2.03
CA SER A 92 11.59 -18.90 -3.32
C SER A 92 10.17 -19.35 -3.61
N ASP A 93 9.28 -19.42 -2.61
CA ASP A 93 7.88 -19.83 -2.83
C ASP A 93 6.92 -18.64 -2.79
N GLN A 94 6.93 -17.82 -3.84
CA GLN A 94 5.96 -16.74 -4.05
C GLN A 94 4.56 -17.25 -4.42
N SER A 95 4.34 -18.57 -4.49
CA SER A 95 3.00 -19.12 -4.69
C SER A 95 2.15 -19.00 -3.45
N ARG A 96 2.78 -18.89 -2.27
CA ARG A 96 2.08 -18.59 -1.03
C ARG A 96 1.68 -17.11 -1.00
N GLN A 97 0.39 -16.91 -0.71
CA GLN A 97 -0.23 -15.60 -0.59
C GLN A 97 -0.80 -15.50 0.81
N GLU A 98 -0.30 -14.53 1.57
CA GLU A 98 -0.83 -14.15 2.87
C GLU A 98 -1.86 -13.05 2.72
N MET A 99 -2.90 -13.10 3.54
CA MET A 99 -3.86 -12.00 3.61
C MET A 99 -3.34 -10.91 4.51
N PHE A 100 -3.55 -9.65 4.13
CA PHE A 100 -3.25 -8.52 5.00
C PHE A 100 -4.47 -7.63 5.23
N VAL A 101 -4.47 -6.96 6.37
CA VAL A 101 -5.35 -5.81 6.66
C VAL A 101 -4.47 -4.71 7.25
N MET A 102 -4.57 -3.50 6.69
CA MET A 102 -3.89 -2.32 7.19
C MET A 102 -4.90 -1.24 7.53
N LYS A 103 -4.68 -0.56 8.65
CA LYS A 103 -5.42 0.62 9.07
C LYS A 103 -4.52 1.85 9.03
N PHE A 104 -4.99 2.87 8.33
CA PHE A 104 -4.39 4.18 8.26
C PHE A 104 -5.29 5.20 8.96
N GLY A 105 -4.68 6.14 9.68
CA GLY A 105 -5.42 7.23 10.29
C GLY A 105 -5.89 8.25 9.26
N GLN A 106 -6.61 9.27 9.72
CA GLN A 106 -7.18 10.28 8.83
C GLN A 106 -6.10 10.93 7.95
N ASN A 107 -4.89 11.11 8.48
CA ASN A 107 -3.78 11.84 7.85
C ASN A 107 -2.77 10.91 7.17
N GLY A 108 -3.07 9.61 7.08
CA GLY A 108 -2.28 8.63 6.32
C GLY A 108 -1.11 8.04 7.10
N GLU A 109 -1.08 8.24 8.42
CA GLU A 109 -0.22 7.50 9.32
C GLU A 109 -0.68 6.03 9.41
N LEU A 110 0.26 5.08 9.40
CA LEU A 110 -0.06 3.68 9.67
C LEU A 110 -0.40 3.52 11.15
N VAL A 111 -1.63 3.10 11.47
CA VAL A 111 -2.07 2.85 12.84
C VAL A 111 -1.71 1.43 13.25
N TRP A 112 -2.03 0.45 12.40
CA TRP A 112 -1.61 -0.93 12.56
C TRP A 112 -1.69 -1.69 11.23
N ALA A 113 -0.92 -2.77 11.14
CA ALA A 113 -1.02 -3.77 10.07
C ALA A 113 -1.13 -5.17 10.69
N ARG A 114 -1.80 -6.07 9.98
CA ARG A 114 -1.90 -7.50 10.31
C ARG A 114 -1.77 -8.32 9.04
N ILE A 115 -1.08 -9.44 9.16
CA ILE A 115 -0.86 -10.43 8.11
C ILE A 115 -1.19 -11.81 8.65
N TRP A 116 -1.78 -12.66 7.82
CA TRP A 116 -2.12 -14.03 8.17
C TRP A 116 -1.75 -14.98 7.04
N GLY A 117 -1.09 -16.08 7.41
CA GLY A 117 -0.58 -17.10 6.50
C GLY A 117 -0.07 -18.31 7.25
#